data_AF-A0A809F7N6-F1
#
_entry.id   AF-A0A809F7N6-F1
#
_cell.length_a   1.000
_cell.length_b   1.000
_cell.length_c   1.000
_cell.angle_alpha   90.00
_cell.angle_beta   90.00
_cell.angle_gamma   90.00
#
_symmetry.space_group_name_H-M   'P 1'
#
loop_
_entity.id
_entity.type
_entity.pdbx_description
1 polymer ?
#
loop_
_entity_poly.entity_id
_entity_poly.type
_entity_poly.pdbx_seq_one_letter_code
_entity_poly.pdbx_strand_id
1 'polypeptide(L)' 'MHYGSKGWYVAELKKQGITHHEGRKLQSYKTYFLANLLESKKKQS' A
#
# COMPACT_ATOMS: atom_id res chain seq x y z
N MET A 1 -11.59 -4.75 -8.87
CA MET A 1 -11.17 -3.82 -7.80
C MET A 1 -11.18 -2.41 -8.37
N HIS A 2 -11.74 -1.42 -7.66
CA HIS A 2 -11.79 -0.03 -8.15
C HIS A 2 -10.51 0.72 -7.79
N TYR A 3 -10.05 1.59 -8.70
CA TYR A 3 -8.92 2.50 -8.45
C TYR A 3 -9.15 3.31 -7.16
N GLY A 4 -8.11 3.48 -6.34
CA GLY A 4 -8.22 4.20 -5.06
C GLY A 4 -8.91 3.43 -3.92
N SER A 5 -9.34 2.19 -4.14
CA SER A 5 -9.85 1.33 -3.05
C SER A 5 -8.71 0.78 -2.19
N LYS A 6 -9.02 0.40 -0.95
CA LYS A 6 -8.05 -0.27 -0.05
C LYS A 6 -7.38 -1.48 -0.69
N GLY A 7 -8.17 -2.35 -1.33
CA GLY A 7 -7.65 -3.52 -2.04
C GLY A 7 -6.73 -3.17 -3.22
N TRP A 8 -6.99 -2.05 -3.89
CA TRP A 8 -6.15 -1.55 -4.99
C TRP A 8 -4.78 -1.10 -4.47
N TYR A 9 -4.72 -0.32 -3.38
CA TYR A 9 -3.44 0.08 -2.78
C TYR A 9 -2.65 -1.12 -2.21
N VAL A 10 -3.33 -2.09 -1.57
CA VAL A 10 -2.68 -3.32 -1.12
C VAL A 10 -2.08 -4.08 -2.29
N ALA A 11 -2.78 -4.19 -3.43
CA ALA A 11 -2.27 -4.86 -4.61
C ALA A 11 -1.06 -4.14 -5.22
N GLU A 12 -1.09 -2.81 -5.33
CA GLU A 12 0.04 -2.02 -5.83
C GLU A 12 1.28 -2.15 -4.94
N LEU A 13 1.12 -2.04 -3.62
CA LEU A 13 2.21 -2.22 -2.68
C LEU A 13 2.80 -3.64 -2.74
N LYS A 14 1.94 -4.66 -2.92
CA LYS A 14 2.39 -6.05 -3.10
C LYS A 14 3.21 -6.23 -4.38
N LYS A 15 2.86 -5.55 -5.48
CA LYS A 15 3.65 -5.59 -6.72
C LYS A 15 5.06 -5.02 -6.53
N GLN A 16 5.23 -4.11 -5.57
CA GLN A 16 6.54 -3.57 -5.16
C GLN A 16 7.25 -4.46 -4.12
N GLY A 17 6.74 -5.66 -3.84
CA GLY A 17 7.29 -6.57 -2.83
C GLY A 17 6.90 -6.25 -1.39
N ILE A 18 6.07 -5.23 -1.16
CA ILE A 18 5.66 -4.81 0.19
C ILE A 18 4.39 -5.55 0.58
N THR A 19 4.50 -6.45 1.56
CA THR A 19 3.35 -7.22 2.10
C THR A 19 3.05 -6.85 3.55
N HIS A 20 4.06 -6.32 4.25
CA HIS A 20 4.02 -5.90 5.65
C HIS A 20 4.68 -4.54 5.77
N HIS A 21 4.18 -3.74 6.70
CA HIS A 21 4.76 -2.48 7.11
C HIS A 21 4.83 -2.48 8.64
N GLU A 22 5.98 -2.15 9.22
CA GLU A 22 6.19 -2.13 10.68
C GLU A 22 5.71 -3.40 11.42
N GLY A 23 5.93 -4.58 10.81
CA GLY A 23 5.52 -5.86 11.39
C GLY A 23 4.01 -6.17 11.32
N ARG A 24 3.21 -5.31 10.65
CA ARG A 24 1.76 -5.51 10.46
C ARG A 24 1.40 -5.70 8.99
N LYS A 25 0.34 -6.46 8.72
CA LYS A 25 -0.18 -6.67 7.36
C LYS A 25 -0.72 -5.35 6.80
N LEU A 26 -0.51 -5.10 5.52
CA LEU A 26 -1.06 -3.91 4.83
C LEU A 26 -2.59 -3.79 4.97
N GLN A 27 -3.30 -4.91 5.02
CA GLN A 27 -4.76 -4.93 5.17
C GLN A 27 -5.24 -4.39 6.52
N SER A 28 -4.39 -4.29 7.53
CA SER A 28 -4.73 -3.69 8.83
C SER A 28 -4.71 -2.16 8.79
N TYR A 29 -4.05 -1.56 7.80
CA TYR A 29 -3.94 -0.12 7.67
C TYR A 29 -5.16 0.49 6.95
N LYS A 30 -5.37 1.79 7.18
CA LYS A 30 -6.43 2.57 6.51
C LYS A 30 -6.01 2.93 5.08
N THR A 31 -6.99 3.17 4.22
CA THR A 31 -6.77 3.47 2.79
C THR A 31 -5.82 4.66 2.58
N TYR A 32 -6.01 5.77 3.32
CA TYR A 32 -5.15 6.95 3.20
C TYR A 32 -3.69 6.66 3.58
N PHE A 33 -3.46 5.75 4.54
CA PHE A 33 -2.11 5.35 4.91
C PHE A 33 -1.44 4.56 3.78
N LEU A 34 -2.18 3.63 3.17
CA LEU A 34 -1.69 2.85 2.04
C LEU A 34 -1.42 3.73 0.81
N ALA A 35 -2.22 4.77 0.60
CA ALA A 35 -1.97 5.78 -0.43
C ALA A 35 -0.65 6.52 -0.20
N ASN A 36 -0.45 7.07 1.00
CA ASN A 36 0.79 7.75 1.37
C ASN A 36 2.00 6.84 1.30
N LEU A 37 1.86 5.58 1.75
CA LEU A 37 2.93 4.58 1.67
C LEU A 37 3.31 4.29 0.22
N LEU A 38 2.32 4.14 -0.67
CA LEU A 38 2.56 3.91 -2.09
C LEU A 38 3.26 5.09 -2.75
N GLU A 39 2.84 6.32 -2.46
CA GLU A 39 3.49 7.53 -2.96
C GLU A 39 4.92 7.69 -2.44
N SER A 40 5.13 7.45 -1.14
CA SER A 40 6.47 7.47 -0.53
C SER A 40 7.41 6.48 -1.22
N LYS A 41 6.90 5.29 -1.57
CA LYS A 41 7.71 4.27 -2.26
C LYS A 41 7.98 4.59 -3.72
N LYS A 42 7.02 5.20 -4.42
CA LYS A 42 7.24 5.72 -5.79
C LYS A 42 8.30 6.82 -5.85
N LYS A 43 8.38 7.68 -4.83
CA LYS A 43 9.40 8.75 -4.76
C LYS A 43 10.81 8.26 -4.41
N GLN A 44 10.95 7.03 -3.94
CA GLN A 44 12.22 6.43 -3.54
C GLN A 44 12.92 5.72 -4.72
N SER A 45 12.28 5.67 -5.90
CA SER A 45 12.81 5.13 -7.16
C SER A 45 13.24 6.23 -8.12
#